data_AF-A0A0L6T4L3-F1
#
_entry.id   AF-A0A0L6T4L3-F1
#
_cell.length_a   1.000
_cell.length_b   1.000
_cell.length_c   1.000
_cell.angle_alpha   90.00
_cell.angle_beta   90.00
_cell.angle_gamma   90.00
#
_symmetry.space_group_name_H-M   'P 1'
#
loop_
_entity.id
_entity.type
_entity.pdbx_description
1 polymer ?
#
loop_
_entity_poly.entity_id
_entity_poly.type
_entity_poly.pdbx_seq_one_letter_code
_entity_poly.pdbx_strand_id
1 'polypeptide(L)'
;MRIIDSIQPKARQAAAAALAVSAAIPHLALAQGFDKINTTVTNINTILVTISIAVVTIAIIWAGFKMIFQGARLADVANVLIGGTLVGGAAAFASYIVT
;
A
#
# COMPACT_ATOMS: atom_id res chain seq x y z
N MET A 1 -56.32 -33.27 5.72
CA MET A 1 -56.07 -32.02 4.97
C MET A 1 -55.19 -31.03 5.76
N ARG A 2 -54.05 -31.46 6.35
CA ARG A 2 -53.18 -30.60 7.20
C ARG A 2 -51.67 -30.68 6.86
N ILE A 3 -51.32 -31.39 5.78
CA ILE A 3 -49.92 -31.62 5.39
C ILE A 3 -49.38 -30.50 4.48
N ILE A 4 -50.25 -29.74 3.81
CA ILE A 4 -49.87 -28.69 2.85
C ILE A 4 -49.41 -27.39 3.56
N ASP A 5 -49.93 -27.11 4.76
CA ASP A 5 -49.61 -25.89 5.52
C ASP A 5 -48.23 -25.93 6.21
N SER A 6 -47.69 -27.13 6.46
CA SER A 6 -46.38 -27.37 7.09
C SER A 6 -45.18 -27.06 6.17
N ILE A 7 -45.40 -27.05 4.85
CA ILE A 7 -44.32 -26.86 3.85
C ILE A 7 -44.07 -25.36 3.57
N GLN A 8 -45.10 -24.52 3.72
CA GLN A 8 -45.02 -23.08 3.49
C GLN A 8 -44.03 -22.30 4.40
N PRO A 9 -43.90 -22.57 5.72
CA PRO A 9 -42.98 -21.83 6.58
C PRO A 9 -41.52 -22.14 6.30
N LYS A 10 -41.18 -23.40 5.96
CA LYS A 10 -39.81 -23.79 5.60
C LYS A 10 -39.38 -23.17 4.26
N ALA A 11 -40.28 -23.09 3.29
CA ALA A 11 -40.03 -22.46 1.99
C ALA A 11 -39.83 -20.94 2.13
N ARG A 12 -40.63 -20.25 2.96
CA ARG A 12 -40.45 -18.81 3.26
C ARG A 12 -39.17 -18.54 4.04
N GLN A 13 -38.81 -19.38 5.01
CA GLN A 13 -37.55 -19.28 5.75
C GLN A 13 -36.34 -19.51 4.84
N ALA A 14 -36.42 -20.49 3.93
CA ALA A 14 -35.38 -20.74 2.93
C ALA A 14 -35.22 -19.56 1.95
N ALA A 15 -36.34 -18.96 1.50
CA ALA A 15 -36.31 -17.77 0.63
C ALA A 15 -35.75 -16.53 1.35
N ALA A 16 -36.12 -16.31 2.62
CA ALA A 16 -35.59 -15.22 3.43
C ALA A 16 -34.10 -15.38 3.73
N ALA A 17 -33.65 -16.61 4.02
CA ALA A 17 -32.23 -16.92 4.21
C ALA A 17 -31.44 -16.72 2.91
N ALA A 18 -31.97 -17.15 1.75
CA ALA A 18 -31.32 -16.94 0.46
C ALA A 18 -31.19 -15.45 0.10
N LEU A 19 -32.21 -14.64 0.38
CA LEU A 19 -32.13 -13.18 0.20
C LEU A 19 -31.10 -12.54 1.14
N ALA A 20 -31.07 -12.94 2.41
CA ALA A 20 -30.11 -12.42 3.39
C ALA A 20 -28.66 -12.77 3.01
N VAL A 21 -28.42 -13.99 2.52
CA VAL A 21 -27.11 -14.41 2.00
C VAL A 21 -26.74 -13.59 0.77
N SER A 22 -27.66 -13.37 -0.17
CA SER A 22 -27.41 -12.57 -1.38
C SER A 22 -27.10 -11.10 -1.10
N ALA A 23 -27.68 -10.52 -0.04
CA ALA A 23 -27.41 -9.17 0.42
C ALA A 23 -26.07 -9.04 1.17
N ALA A 24 -25.53 -10.14 1.71
CA ALA A 24 -24.21 -10.18 2.34
C ALA A 24 -23.05 -10.36 1.34
N ILE A 25 -23.31 -10.89 0.14
CA ILE A 25 -22.30 -11.04 -0.94
C ILE A 25 -21.59 -9.71 -1.28
N PRO A 26 -22.29 -8.57 -1.50
CA PRO A 26 -21.61 -7.31 -1.79
C PRO A 26 -20.79 -6.79 -0.60
N HIS A 27 -21.20 -7.08 0.64
CA HIS A 27 -20.44 -6.70 1.83
C HIS A 27 -19.11 -7.48 1.93
N LEU A 28 -19.14 -8.78 1.63
CA LEU A 28 -17.95 -9.63 1.54
C LEU A 28 -17.04 -9.22 0.36
N ALA A 29 -17.62 -8.83 -0.78
CA ALA A 29 -16.86 -8.34 -1.93
C ALA A 29 -16.21 -6.97 -1.68
N LEU A 30 -16.88 -6.07 -0.94
CA LEU A 30 -16.31 -4.79 -0.51
C LEU A 30 -15.16 -4.99 0.49
N ALA A 31 -15.33 -5.87 1.49
CA ALA A 31 -14.28 -6.22 2.44
C ALA A 31 -13.03 -6.75 1.73
N GLN A 32 -13.21 -7.68 0.79
CA GLN A 32 -12.11 -8.22 -0.02
C GLN A 32 -11.45 -7.16 -0.92
N GLY A 33 -12.19 -6.13 -1.34
CA GLY A 33 -11.68 -4.99 -2.10
C GLY A 33 -10.75 -4.10 -1.27
N PHE A 34 -11.15 -3.80 -0.03
CA PHE A 34 -10.31 -3.02 0.89
C PHE A 34 -9.04 -3.76 1.28
N ASP A 35 -9.10 -5.08 1.50
CA ASP A 35 -7.91 -5.89 1.81
C ASP A 35 -6.87 -5.87 0.68
N LYS A 36 -7.34 -5.93 -0.57
CA LYS A 36 -6.48 -5.81 -1.76
C LYS A 36 -5.86 -4.41 -1.88
N ILE A 37 -6.62 -3.35 -1.57
CA ILE A 37 -6.12 -1.97 -1.62
C ILE A 37 -5.05 -1.78 -0.53
N ASN A 38 -5.32 -2.21 0.70
CA ASN A 38 -4.36 -2.14 1.81
C ASN A 38 -3.05 -2.82 1.44
N THR A 39 -3.13 -4.06 0.93
CA THR A 39 -1.96 -4.81 0.46
C THR A 39 -1.19 -4.06 -0.65
N THR A 40 -1.91 -3.47 -1.60
CA THR A 40 -1.30 -2.74 -2.72
C THR A 40 -0.59 -1.47 -2.24
N VAL A 41 -1.21 -0.71 -1.33
CA VAL A 41 -0.63 0.50 -0.74
C VAL A 41 0.63 0.17 0.07
N THR A 42 0.62 -0.90 0.87
CA THR A 42 1.80 -1.38 1.62
C THR A 42 2.93 -1.81 0.68
N ASN A 43 2.62 -2.53 -0.41
CA ASN A 43 3.62 -2.93 -1.40
C ASN A 43 4.23 -1.72 -2.12
N ILE A 44 3.41 -0.74 -2.50
CA ILE A 44 3.88 0.50 -3.12
C ILE A 44 4.81 1.25 -2.16
N ASN A 45 4.43 1.37 -0.88
CA ASN A 45 5.27 2.01 0.13
C ASN A 45 6.63 1.32 0.27
N THR A 46 6.64 -0.02 0.35
CA THR A 46 7.87 -0.81 0.44
C THR A 46 8.81 -0.55 -0.74
N ILE A 47 8.27 -0.50 -1.95
CA ILE A 47 9.05 -0.23 -3.17
C ILE A 47 9.59 1.21 -3.16
N LEU A 48 8.75 2.20 -2.82
CA LEU A 48 9.15 3.62 -2.73
C LEU A 48 10.30 3.83 -1.74
N VAL A 49 10.22 3.20 -0.56
CA VAL A 49 11.27 3.28 0.48
C VAL A 49 12.55 2.61 -0.01
N THR A 50 12.44 1.43 -0.63
CA THR A 50 13.59 0.71 -1.18
C THR A 50 14.33 1.53 -2.24
N ILE A 51 13.59 2.16 -3.16
CA ILE A 51 14.18 3.02 -4.20
C ILE A 51 14.80 4.27 -3.57
N SER A 52 14.15 4.89 -2.59
CA SER A 52 14.68 6.06 -1.91
C SER A 52 16.04 5.80 -1.28
N ILE A 53 16.19 4.68 -0.58
CA ILE A 53 17.48 4.28 0.02
C ILE A 53 18.53 4.07 -1.08
N ALA A 54 18.18 3.38 -2.17
CA ALA A 54 19.10 3.19 -3.29
C ALA A 54 19.57 4.52 -3.90
N VAL A 55 18.66 5.49 -4.08
CA VAL A 55 18.99 6.82 -4.59
C VAL A 55 19.92 7.57 -3.63
N VAL A 56 19.66 7.53 -2.32
CA VAL A 56 20.54 8.13 -1.29
C VAL A 56 21.95 7.54 -1.36
N THR A 57 22.05 6.21 -1.50
CA THR A 57 23.35 5.53 -1.62
C THR A 57 24.11 6.01 -2.85
N ILE A 58 23.46 6.08 -4.02
CA ILE A 58 24.09 6.54 -5.26
C ILE A 58 24.53 8.02 -5.13
N ALA A 59 23.72 8.88 -4.51
CA ALA A 59 24.06 10.28 -4.29
C ALA A 59 25.32 10.46 -3.45
N ILE A 60 25.45 9.69 -2.36
CA ILE A 60 26.63 9.72 -1.48
C ILE A 60 27.87 9.22 -2.22
N ILE A 61 27.76 8.12 -2.98
CA ILE A 61 28.87 7.57 -3.76
C ILE A 61 29.36 8.60 -4.79
N TRP A 62 28.44 9.23 -5.53
CA TRP A 62 28.77 10.23 -6.55
C TRP A 62 29.45 11.47 -5.94
N ALA A 63 28.92 11.97 -4.82
CA ALA A 63 29.50 13.10 -4.12
C ALA A 63 30.92 12.80 -3.58
N GLY A 64 31.11 11.62 -2.98
CA GLY A 64 32.41 11.18 -2.45
C GLY A 64 33.46 11.01 -3.56
N PHE A 65 33.08 10.40 -4.69
CA PHE A 65 33.98 10.25 -5.83
C PHE A 65 34.47 11.60 -6.37
N LYS A 66 33.56 12.56 -6.55
CA LYS A 66 33.89 13.90 -7.03
C LYS A 66 34.78 14.68 -6.04
N MET A 67 34.49 14.61 -4.74
CA MET A 67 35.31 15.29 -3.73
C MET A 67 36.73 14.74 -3.64
N ILE A 68 36.89 13.41 -3.65
CA ILE A 68 38.19 12.76 -3.43
C ILE A 68 39.06 12.78 -4.70
N PHE A 69 38.49 12.49 -5.87
CA PHE A 69 39.28 12.25 -7.09
C PHE A 69 39.28 13.40 -8.09
N GLN A 70 38.29 14.29 -8.04
CA GLN A 70 38.19 15.42 -8.98
C GLN A 70 38.56 16.76 -8.34
N GLY A 71 38.89 16.77 -7.04
CA GLY A 71 39.12 18.00 -6.28
C GLY A 71 37.92 18.94 -6.28
N ALA A 72 36.72 18.41 -6.57
CA ALA A 72 35.50 19.21 -6.68
C ALA A 72 35.12 19.76 -5.29
N ARG A 73 34.67 21.00 -5.25
CA ARG A 73 34.30 21.66 -3.99
C ARG A 73 32.98 21.09 -3.51
N LEU A 74 32.72 21.16 -2.19
CA LEU A 74 31.42 20.75 -1.63
C LEU A 74 30.25 21.43 -2.33
N ALA A 75 30.43 22.68 -2.79
CA ALA A 75 29.42 23.42 -3.54
C ALA A 75 29.00 22.73 -4.85
N ASP A 76 29.90 22.01 -5.51
CA ASP A 76 29.63 21.36 -6.80
C ASP A 76 28.82 20.05 -6.65
N VAL A 77 28.80 19.49 -5.44
CA VAL A 77 28.12 18.24 -5.11
C VAL A 77 27.01 18.41 -4.06
N ALA A 78 26.91 19.59 -3.44
CA ALA A 78 25.92 19.93 -2.42
C ALA A 78 24.49 19.73 -2.93
N ASN A 79 24.21 20.13 -4.17
CA ASN A 79 22.87 20.00 -4.75
C ASN A 79 22.40 18.54 -4.81
N VAL A 80 23.29 17.60 -5.19
CA VAL A 80 22.98 16.16 -5.20
C VAL A 80 22.80 15.62 -3.78
N LEU A 81 23.61 16.05 -2.83
CA LEU A 81 23.48 15.62 -1.44
C LEU A 81 22.19 16.11 -0.80
N ILE A 82 21.83 17.38 -1.00
CA ILE A 82 20.58 17.95 -0.50
C ILE A 82 19.38 17.25 -1.15
N GLY A 83 19.42 17.03 -2.46
CA GLY A 83 18.39 16.26 -3.15
C GLY A 83 18.26 14.83 -2.62
N GLY A 84 19.38 14.13 -2.44
CA GLY A 84 19.43 12.79 -1.90
C GLY A 84 18.85 12.69 -0.49
N THR A 85 19.25 13.57 0.43
CA THR A 85 18.73 13.57 1.81
C THR A 85 17.25 13.93 1.88
N LEU A 86 16.76 14.82 1.01
CA LEU A 86 15.33 15.14 0.91
C LEU A 86 14.52 13.92 0.43
N VAL A 87 15.00 13.18 -0.57
CA VAL A 87 14.35 11.93 -1.04
C VAL A 87 14.34 10.88 0.07
N GLY A 88 15.47 10.70 0.75
CA GLY A 88 15.61 9.81 1.91
C GLY A 88 14.61 10.14 3.03
N GLY A 89 14.54 11.42 3.41
CA GLY A 89 13.62 11.90 4.43
C GLY A 89 12.15 11.73 4.04
N ALA A 90 11.78 12.08 2.81
CA ALA A 90 10.41 11.93 2.32
C ALA A 90 9.92 10.47 2.37
N ALA A 91 10.80 9.50 2.08
CA ALA A 91 10.46 8.09 2.16
C ALA A 91 10.21 7.62 3.61
N ALA A 92 10.99 8.11 4.57
CA ALA A 92 10.77 7.81 5.98
C ALA A 92 9.40 8.33 6.46
N PHE A 93 9.03 9.54 6.07
CA PHE A 93 7.70 10.10 6.37
C PHE A 93 6.57 9.31 5.68
N ALA A 94 6.74 8.91 4.43
CA ALA A 94 5.76 8.10 3.71
C ALA A 94 5.52 6.74 4.39
N SER A 95 6.58 6.08 4.88
CA SER A 95 6.49 4.83 5.64
C SER A 95 5.69 4.99 6.93
N TYR A 96 5.83 6.13 7.62
CA TYR A 96 5.12 6.39 8.87
C TYR A 96 3.61 6.61 8.68
N ILE A 97 3.19 7.22 7.56
CA ILE A 97 1.76 7.51 7.29
C ILE A 97 1.01 6.28 6.76
N VAL A 98 1.69 5.39 6.05
CA VAL A 98 1.08 4.18 5.45
C VAL A 98 0.96 3.02 6.44
N THR A 99 1.74 3.03 7.52
CA THR A 99 1.67 2.02 8.59
C THR A 99 0.51 2.32 9.53
#